data_AF-A0A6M4GZR9-F1
#
_entry.id   AF-A0A6M4GZR9-F1
#
_cell.length_a   1.000
_cell.length_b   1.000
_cell.length_c   1.000
_cell.angle_alpha   90.00
_cell.angle_beta   90.00
_cell.angle_gamma   90.00
#
_symmetry.space_group_name_H-M   'P 1'
#
loop_
_entity.id
_entity.type
_entity.pdbx_description
1 polymer ?
#
loop_
_entity_poly.entity_id
_entity_poly.type
_entity_poly.pdbx_seq_one_letter_code
_entity_poly.pdbx_strand_id
1 'polypeptide(L)' 'MANKKVPAYVDGAAALHGLTLKGEERDRVILQFERLAEIAAPLLAVPIQPDDEPAPVFEP' A
#
# COMPACT_ATOMS: atom_id res chain seq x y z
N MET A 1 10.77 -9.23 -9.77
CA MET A 1 9.75 -10.18 -10.29
C MET A 1 8.38 -9.57 -10.00
N ALA A 2 7.47 -9.50 -10.96
CA ALA A 2 6.13 -8.96 -10.72
C ALA A 2 5.45 -9.76 -9.60
N ASN A 3 5.02 -9.07 -8.54
CA ASN A 3 4.41 -9.72 -7.40
C ASN A 3 2.98 -10.10 -7.80
N LYS A 4 2.78 -11.40 -8.11
CA LYS A 4 1.50 -11.92 -8.61
C LYS A 4 0.30 -11.66 -7.67
N LYS A 5 0.55 -11.25 -6.42
CA LYS A 5 -0.50 -10.90 -5.46
C LYS A 5 -0.98 -9.45 -5.55
N VAL A 6 -0.18 -8.53 -6.12
CA VAL A 6 -0.52 -7.10 -6.18
C VAL A 6 -1.78 -6.82 -7.00
N PRO A 7 -2.01 -7.42 -8.18
CA PRO A 7 -3.24 -7.19 -8.94
C PRO A 7 -4.51 -7.56 -8.15
N ALA A 8 -4.51 -8.73 -7.51
CA ALA A 8 -5.65 -9.18 -6.71
C ALA A 8 -5.88 -8.31 -5.47
N TYR A 9 -4.79 -7.84 -4.84
CA TYR A 9 -4.87 -6.90 -3.72
C TYR A 9 -5.48 -5.57 -4.16
N VAL A 10 -5.01 -5.00 -5.27
CA VAL A 10 -5.50 -3.73 -5.82
C VAL A 10 -6.99 -3.83 -6.16
N ASP A 11 -7.42 -4.91 -6.81
CA ASP A 11 -8.83 -5.12 -7.16
C ASP A 11 -9.71 -5.24 -5.92
N GLY A 12 -9.29 -6.03 -4.93
CA GLY A 12 -10.03 -6.21 -3.68
C GLY A 12 -10.11 -4.94 -2.85
N ALA A 13 -8.99 -4.22 -2.71
CA ALA A 13 -8.93 -2.96 -1.97
C ALA A 13 -9.79 -1.88 -2.65
N ALA A 14 -9.70 -1.74 -3.96
CA ALA A 14 -10.52 -0.80 -4.71
C ALA A 14 -12.02 -1.06 -4.49
N ALA A 15 -12.45 -2.32 -4.58
CA ALA A 15 -13.84 -2.70 -4.35
C ALA A 15 -14.32 -2.37 -2.92
N LEU A 16 -13.48 -2.61 -1.89
CA LEU A 16 -13.80 -2.27 -0.50
C LEU A 16 -13.98 -0.76 -0.29
N HIS A 17 -13.25 0.06 -1.04
CA HIS A 17 -13.39 1.53 -1.00
C HIS A 17 -14.46 2.08 -1.96
N GLY A 18 -15.25 1.21 -2.61
CA GLY A 18 -16.27 1.62 -3.57
C GLY A 18 -15.71 2.14 -4.90
N LEU A 19 -14.44 1.84 -5.19
CA LEU A 19 -13.76 2.24 -6.42
C LEU A 19 -13.85 1.13 -7.46
N THR A 20 -14.03 1.51 -8.72
CA THR A 20 -14.01 0.57 -9.85
C THR A 20 -12.89 0.94 -10.82
N LEU A 21 -11.78 0.21 -10.75
CA LEU A 21 -10.64 0.40 -11.65
C LEU A 21 -10.83 -0.46 -12.91
N LYS A 22 -10.62 0.11 -14.10
CA LYS A 22 -10.77 -0.61 -15.38
C LYS A 22 -9.64 -0.26 -16.34
N GLY A 23 -9.31 -1.23 -17.22
CA GLY A 23 -8.37 -1.03 -18.33
C GLY A 23 -7.04 -0.41 -17.88
N GLU A 24 -6.58 0.58 -18.64
CA GLU A 24 -5.28 1.22 -18.44
C GLU A 24 -5.13 1.98 -17.10
N GLU A 25 -6.24 2.43 -16.50
CA GLU A 25 -6.20 3.01 -15.15
C GLU A 25 -5.78 1.96 -14.12
N ARG A 26 -6.40 0.79 -14.17
CA ARG A 26 -6.09 -0.34 -13.28
C ARG A 26 -4.62 -0.74 -13.42
N ASP A 27 -4.14 -0.85 -14.65
CA ASP A 27 -2.76 -1.27 -14.91
C ASP A 27 -1.75 -0.25 -14.39
N ARG A 28 -2.05 1.05 -14.49
CA ARG A 28 -1.22 2.11 -13.90
C ARG A 28 -1.22 2.09 -12.38
N VAL A 29 -2.37 1.84 -11.75
CA VAL A 29 -2.45 1.69 -10.27
C VAL A 29 -1.64 0.49 -9.80
N ILE A 30 -1.72 -0.65 -10.48
CA ILE A 30 -0.93 -1.84 -10.16
C ILE A 30 0.57 -1.53 -10.27
N LEU A 31 1.01 -0.93 -11.37
CA LEU A 31 2.42 -0.54 -11.55
C LEU A 31 2.89 0.40 -10.44
N GLN A 32 2.06 1.37 -10.05
CA GLN A 32 2.43 2.30 -8.98
C GLN A 32 2.46 1.62 -7.61
N PHE A 33 1.58 0.65 -7.37
CA PHE A 33 1.56 -0.13 -6.14
C PHE A 33 2.82 -1.00 -6.01
N GLU A 34 3.27 -1.61 -7.11
CA GLU A 34 4.55 -2.35 -7.13
C GLU A 34 5.74 -1.43 -6.81
N ARG A 35 5.77 -0.22 -7.37
CA ARG A 35 6.83 0.76 -7.06
C ARG A 35 6.78 1.24 -5.61
N LEU A 36 5.59 1.48 -5.06
CA LEU A 36 5.41 1.87 -3.66
C LEU A 36 5.82 0.76 -2.70
N ALA A 37 5.65 -0.51 -3.08
CA ALA A 37 6.12 -1.63 -2.27
C ALA A 37 7.65 -1.60 -2.09
N GLU A 38 8.40 -1.26 -3.14
CA GLU A 38 9.87 -1.10 -3.05
C GLU A 38 10.26 0.09 -2.16
N ILE A 39 9.49 1.18 -2.18
CA ILE A 39 9.72 2.35 -1.31
C ILE A 39 9.38 2.02 0.15
N ALA A 40 8.34 1.23 0.38
CA ALA A 40 7.90 0.82 1.72
C ALA A 40 8.80 -0.25 2.35
N ALA A 41 9.47 -1.08 1.54
CA ALA A 41 10.33 -2.16 2.01
C ALA A 41 11.36 -1.75 3.08
N PRO A 42 12.16 -0.68 2.92
CA PRO A 42 13.08 -0.24 3.97
C PRO A 42 12.38 0.27 5.23
N LEU A 43 11.17 0.86 5.12
CA LEU A 43 10.42 1.32 6.30
C LEU A 43 9.88 0.14 7.11
N LEU A 44 9.42 -0.92 6.46
CA LEU A 44 8.97 -2.16 7.12
C LEU A 44 10.12 -2.94 7.78
N ALA A 45 11.37 -2.64 7.42
CA ALA A 45 12.55 -3.24 8.05
C ALA A 45 12.99 -2.48 9.31
N VAL A 46 12.43 -1.30 9.59
CA VAL A 46 12.71 -0.56 10.83
C VAL A 46 12.06 -1.29 12.01
N PRO A 47 12.80 -1.64 13.07
CA PRO A 47 12.21 -2.25 14.25
C PRO A 47 11.37 -1.22 14.99
N ILE A 48 10.08 -1.52 15.16
CA ILE A 48 9.15 -0.71 15.97
C ILE A 48 8.95 -1.39 17.32
N GLN A 49 9.23 -0.68 18.40
CA GLN A 49 8.97 -1.12 19.76
C GLN A 49 7.49 -0.88 20.14
N PRO A 50 6.93 -1.63 21.10
CA PRO A 50 5.55 -1.45 21.54
C PRO A 50 5.23 -0.04 22.09
N ASP A 51 6.25 0.68 22.55
CA ASP A 51 6.19 2.03 23.10
C ASP A 51 6.60 3.12 22.10
N ASP A 52 6.90 2.78 20.84
CA ASP A 52 7.08 3.77 19.79
C ASP A 52 5.72 4.43 19.45
N GLU A 53 5.62 5.72 19.70
CA GLU A 53 4.38 6.48 19.46
C GLU A 53 4.28 7.01 18.03
N PRO A 54 3.07 7.10 17.45
CA PRO A 54 2.86 7.74 16.16
C PRO A 54 3.08 9.25 16.26
N ALA A 55 3.74 9.82 15.25
CA ALA A 55 3.86 11.27 15.13
C ALA A 55 2.66 11.87 14.35
N PRO A 56 2.00 12.94 14.84
CA PRO A 56 2.04 13.53 16.18
C PRO A 56 1.09 12.83 17.17
N VAL A 57 1.36 13.00 18.47
CA VAL A 57 0.49 12.55 19.57
C VAL A 57 -0.48 13.68 19.93
N PHE A 58 -1.73 13.32 20.23
CA PHE A 58 -2.76 14.27 20.62
C PHE A 58 -2.43 14.91 21.98
N GLU A 59 -2.51 16.24 22.05
CA GLU A 59 -2.47 17.03 23.28
C GLU A 59 -3.83 17.72 23.47
N PRO A 60 -4.51 17.53 24.62
CA PRO A 60 -5.84 18.08 24.88
C PRO A 60 -5.90 19.59 25.12
#